data_AF-A0A7Z9W6P2-F1
#
_entry.id   AF-A0A7Z9W6P2-F1
#
_cell.length_a   1.000
_cell.length_b   1.000
_cell.length_c   1.000
_cell.angle_alpha   90.00
_cell.angle_beta   90.00
_cell.angle_gamma   90.00
#
_symmetry.space_group_name_H-M   'P 1'
#
loop_
_entity.id
_entity.type
_entity.pdbx_description
1 polymer ?
#
loop_
_entity_poly.entity_id
_entity_poly.type
_entity_poly.pdbx_seq_one_letter_code
_entity_poly.pdbx_strand_id
1 'polypeptide(L)' 'MRTRLFTSESVTEGHPDKMCDQIADAILDSYLAGDPASRVAVEVMG' A
#
# COMPACT_ATOMS: atom_id res chain seq x y z
N MET A 1 3.08 4.32 37.88
CA MET A 1 2.97 3.91 36.46
C MET A 1 4.37 3.81 35.88
N ARG A 2 4.70 2.76 35.13
CA ARG A 2 6.01 2.58 34.50
C ARG A 2 5.99 3.19 33.10
N THR A 3 6.86 4.15 32.81
CA THR A 3 7.01 4.72 31.47
C THR A 3 7.53 3.62 30.53
N ARG A 4 6.82 3.35 29.43
CA ARG A 4 7.29 2.48 28.36
C ARG A 4 7.83 3.36 27.24
N LEU A 5 9.01 3.03 26.74
CA LEU A 5 9.53 3.62 25.52
C LEU A 5 8.96 2.84 24.33
N PHE A 6 8.44 3.55 23.35
CA PHE A 6 7.91 3.02 22.09
C PHE A 6 8.49 3.83 20.94
N THR A 7 8.90 3.13 19.88
CA THR A 7 9.47 3.73 18.67
C THR A 7 8.69 3.24 17.46
N SER A 8 8.51 4.11 16.47
CA SER A 8 7.89 3.81 15.18
C SER A 8 8.75 4.43 14.08
N GLU A 9 8.70 3.84 12.90
CA GLU A 9 9.30 4.39 11.67
C GLU A 9 8.23 4.58 10.58
N SER A 10 8.60 5.30 9.53
CA SER A 10 7.79 5.49 8.32
C SER A 10 8.73 5.77 7.16
N VAL A 11 8.30 5.46 5.94
CA VAL A 11 9.02 5.73 4.70
C VAL A 11 8.20 6.68 3.84
N THR A 12 8.88 7.44 2.97
CA THR A 12 8.21 8.39 2.07
C THR A 12 7.55 7.67 0.90
N GLU A 13 6.68 8.38 0.19
CA GLU A 13 6.02 7.88 -1.03
C GLU A 13 7.00 7.41 -2.12
N GLY A 14 8.22 7.96 -2.15
CA GLY A 14 9.26 7.56 -3.10
C GLY A 14 10.08 6.33 -2.67
N HIS A 15 9.80 5.73 -1.52
CA HIS A 15 10.44 4.47 -1.15
C HIS A 15 10.00 3.35 -2.12
N PRO A 16 10.91 2.48 -2.61
CA PRO A 16 10.55 1.46 -3.60
C PRO A 16 9.33 0.62 -3.21
N ASP A 17 9.25 0.18 -1.95
CA ASP A 17 8.08 -0.56 -1.45
C ASP A 17 6.79 0.27 -1.52
N LYS A 18 6.84 1.56 -1.17
CA LYS A 18 5.67 2.44 -1.25
C LYS A 18 5.27 2.74 -2.68
N MET A 19 6.22 2.83 -3.60
CA MET A 19 5.93 2.95 -5.01
C MET A 19 5.25 1.68 -5.55
N CYS A 20 5.69 0.50 -5.11
CA CYS A 20 5.03 -0.77 -5.47
C CYS A 20 3.59 -0.82 -4.93
N ASP A 21 3.38 -0.45 -3.66
CA ASP A 21 2.05 -0.33 -3.04
C ASP A 21 1.15 0.60 -3.89
N GLN A 22 1.65 1.80 -4.23
CA GLN A 22 0.91 2.79 -5.00
C GLN A 22 0.49 2.30 -6.39
N ILE A 23 1.37 1.56 -7.08
CA ILE A 23 1.06 1.00 -8.39
C ILE A 23 0.02 -0.11 -8.26
N ALA A 24 0.16 -0.99 -7.26
CA ALA A 24 -0.80 -2.06 -7.01
C ALA A 24 -2.21 -1.50 -6.67
N ASP A 25 -2.27 -0.50 -5.80
CA ASP A 25 -3.50 0.18 -5.40
C ASP A 25 -4.15 0.91 -6.58
N ALA A 26 -3.37 1.60 -7.43
CA ALA A 26 -3.90 2.27 -8.61
C ALA A 26 -4.57 1.27 -9.59
N ILE A 27 -4.02 0.07 -9.71
CA ILE A 27 -4.64 -1.00 -10.50
C ILE A 27 -5.93 -1.47 -9.83
N LEU A 28 -5.91 -1.77 -8.52
CA LEU A 28 -7.11 -2.13 -7.76
C LEU A 28 -8.24 -1.10 -7.94
N ASP A 29 -7.93 0.18 -7.77
CA ASP A 29 -8.89 1.28 -7.91
C ASP A 29 -9.51 1.32 -9.31
N SER A 30 -8.70 1.11 -10.35
CA SER A 30 -9.19 1.10 -11.73
C SER A 30 -10.21 -0.02 -11.99
N TYR A 31 -9.99 -1.20 -11.40
CA TYR A 31 -10.90 -2.34 -11.52
C TYR A 31 -12.16 -2.14 -10.69
N LEU A 32 -12.04 -1.67 -9.45
CA LEU A 32 -13.19 -1.38 -8.59
C LEU A 32 -14.07 -0.25 -9.14
N ALA A 33 -13.47 0.72 -9.84
CA ALA A 33 -14.21 1.79 -10.52
C ALA A 33 -15.07 1.26 -11.69
N GLY A 34 -14.59 0.23 -12.41
CA GLY A 34 -15.32 -0.40 -13.51
C GLY A 34 -16.31 -1.47 -13.07
N ASP A 35 -15.92 -2.29 -12.10
CA ASP A 35 -16.73 -3.35 -11.50
C ASP A 35 -16.42 -3.45 -9.99
N PRO A 36 -17.34 -3.00 -9.12
CA PRO A 36 -17.18 -3.10 -7.66
C PRO A 36 -17.04 -4.52 -7.12
N ALA A 37 -17.40 -5.55 -7.89
CA ALA A 37 -17.24 -6.96 -7.53
C ALA A 37 -15.94 -7.58 -8.07
N SER A 38 -15.05 -6.76 -8.67
CA SER A 38 -13.76 -7.20 -9.20
C SER A 38 -12.94 -7.95 -8.17
N ARG A 39 -12.38 -9.08 -8.58
CA ARG A 39 -11.42 -9.86 -7.79
C ARG A 39 -10.01 -9.52 -8.27
N VAL A 40 -9.27 -8.76 -7.48
CA VAL A 40 -7.94 -8.25 -7.83
C VAL A 40 -6.93 -8.72 -6.78
N ALA A 41 -5.82 -9.31 -7.23
CA ALA A 41 -4.69 -9.74 -6.41
C ALA A 41 -3.41 -9.47 -7.20
N VAL A 42 -3.05 -8.19 -7.29
CA VAL A 42 -1.93 -7.69 -8.10
C VAL A 42 -0.73 -7.43 -7.21
N GLU A 43 0.43 -7.89 -7.66
CA GLU A 43 1.72 -7.68 -7.00
C GLU A 43 2.65 -6.91 -7.94
N VAL A 44 3.43 -5.99 -7.38
CA VAL A 44 4.41 -5.17 -8.12
C VAL A 44 5.79 -5.41 -7.51
N MET A 45 6.78 -5.65 -8.37
CA MET A 45 8.16 -5.91 -7.96
C MET A 45 9.08 -4.90 -8.68
N GLY A 46 9.89 -4.18 -7.90
CA GLY A 46 10.83 -3.16 -8.37
C GLY A 46 12.24 -3.37 -7.85
#